data_AF-A0A0F9E6Z3-F1
#
_entry.id   AF-A0A0F9E6Z3-F1
#
_cell.length_a   1.000
_cell.length_b   1.000
_cell.length_c   1.000
_cell.angle_alpha   90.00
_cell.angle_beta   90.00
_cell.angle_gamma   90.00
#
_symmetry.space_group_name_H-M   'P 1'
#
loop_
_entity.id
_entity.type
_entity.pdbx_description
1 polymer ?
#
loop_
_entity_poly.entity_id
_entity_poly.type
_entity_poly.pdbx_seq_one_letter_code
_entity_poly.pdbx_strand_id
1 'polypeptide(L)'
;MRFCLASKPFRVTCGLFGAISYDFIDQFEKLPASKNDLLGNPDYELYFADNIFLYDHEHGKGYVIVNCIVTGGNRDAVIAEAQECFDYYFNIARFDAPKGRRYEGELPAASTDTSRDEYEKMVVDAKQHIIDGDIFQVVLSRTKTEPCPDEPLDVYKRLRVLNPSPYMFYLNTPNTVLLGSSPELNLRVRGTEQRKVEIRPIAGTKPRGRIGDKIDADIDFRYEAELKIDRKELAEHMMLV
;
A
#
# COMPACT_ATOMS: atom_id res chain seq x y z
N MET A 1 -23.42 -28.77 -8.93
CA MET A 1 -23.30 -27.92 -7.73
C MET A 1 -22.52 -26.66 -8.11
N ARG A 2 -23.14 -25.48 -8.03
CA ARG A 2 -22.39 -24.21 -8.09
C ARG A 2 -21.61 -24.09 -6.79
N PHE A 3 -20.29 -23.95 -6.88
CA PHE A 3 -19.47 -23.59 -5.74
C PHE A 3 -20.01 -22.28 -5.15
N CYS A 4 -20.46 -22.32 -3.90
CA CYS A 4 -20.99 -21.16 -3.19
C CYS A 4 -20.26 -21.08 -1.86
N LEU A 5 -19.46 -20.02 -1.66
CA LEU A 5 -18.75 -19.78 -0.41
C LEU A 5 -19.77 -19.61 0.73
N ALA A 6 -19.58 -20.38 1.81
CA ALA A 6 -20.43 -20.36 2.99
C ALA A 6 -20.15 -19.11 3.85
N SER A 7 -20.91 -18.04 3.58
CA SER A 7 -20.88 -16.73 4.27
C SER A 7 -19.54 -15.98 4.14
N LYS A 8 -19.59 -14.65 4.03
CA LYS A 8 -18.40 -13.80 3.75
C LYS A 8 -17.87 -13.14 5.04
N PRO A 9 -16.91 -13.76 5.75
CA PRO A 9 -16.01 -13.00 6.62
C PRO A 9 -14.80 -12.47 5.81
N PHE A 10 -14.35 -13.17 4.77
CA PHE A 10 -13.17 -12.83 3.97
C PHE A 10 -13.47 -12.72 2.47
N ARG A 11 -12.93 -11.70 1.80
CA ARG A 11 -13.33 -11.33 0.42
C ARG A 11 -12.42 -11.82 -0.70
N VAL A 12 -11.17 -12.20 -0.42
CA VAL A 12 -10.21 -12.58 -1.47
C VAL A 12 -9.68 -13.98 -1.19
N THR A 13 -10.16 -14.95 -1.97
CA THR A 13 -9.74 -16.36 -1.89
C THR A 13 -8.94 -16.80 -3.11
N CYS A 14 -8.87 -15.96 -4.14
CA CYS A 14 -8.06 -16.10 -5.35
C CYS A 14 -7.98 -14.71 -6.02
N GLY A 15 -7.00 -14.52 -6.90
CA GLY A 15 -6.90 -13.29 -7.70
C GLY A 15 -5.47 -12.89 -8.03
N LEU A 16 -5.36 -11.76 -8.71
CA LEU A 16 -4.09 -11.10 -8.99
C LEU A 16 -3.76 -10.12 -7.85
N PHE A 17 -2.55 -10.22 -7.33
CA PHE A 17 -2.02 -9.39 -6.26
C PHE A 17 -0.69 -8.79 -6.68
N GLY A 18 -0.48 -7.52 -6.40
CA GLY A 18 0.79 -6.87 -6.70
C GLY A 18 0.62 -5.36 -6.75
N ALA A 19 1.39 -4.71 -7.61
CA ALA A 19 1.42 -3.26 -7.71
C ALA A 19 1.26 -2.78 -9.16
N ILE A 20 0.73 -1.58 -9.29
CA ILE A 20 0.67 -0.81 -10.54
C ILE A 20 1.45 0.47 -10.25
N SER A 21 2.41 0.80 -11.09
CA SER A 21 3.23 2.01 -10.98
C SER A 21 2.38 3.25 -11.29
N TYR A 22 2.90 4.41 -10.92
CA TYR A 22 2.31 5.68 -11.34
C TYR A 22 2.37 5.85 -12.87
N ASP A 23 3.49 5.47 -13.48
CA ASP A 23 3.78 5.63 -14.91
C ASP A 23 2.84 4.83 -15.82
N PHE A 24 2.09 3.86 -15.28
CA PHE A 24 0.99 3.21 -16.00
C PHE A 24 -0.07 4.19 -16.54
N ILE A 25 -0.14 5.42 -16.01
CA ILE A 25 -1.00 6.49 -16.53
C ILE A 25 -0.67 6.86 -17.99
N ASP A 26 0.56 6.65 -18.46
CA ASP A 26 1.00 6.96 -19.83
C ASP A 26 0.23 6.14 -20.89
N GLN A 27 -0.43 5.05 -20.48
CA GLN A 27 -1.33 4.27 -21.35
C GLN A 27 -2.65 4.99 -21.65
N PHE A 28 -3.01 6.00 -20.86
CA PHE A 28 -4.30 6.69 -20.92
C PHE A 28 -4.15 8.18 -21.23
N GLU A 29 -3.08 8.81 -20.75
CA GLU A 29 -2.83 10.24 -20.90
C GLU A 29 -1.48 10.53 -21.56
N LYS A 30 -1.39 11.62 -22.31
CA LYS A 30 -0.15 12.03 -22.96
C LYS A 30 0.65 12.94 -22.04
N LEU A 31 1.63 12.38 -21.33
CA LEU A 31 2.52 13.12 -20.45
C LEU A 31 3.91 13.35 -21.09
N PRO A 32 4.67 14.36 -20.63
CA PRO A 32 6.09 14.47 -20.97
C PRO A 32 6.85 13.24 -20.47
N ALA A 33 7.82 12.77 -21.26
CA ALA A 33 8.65 11.64 -20.86
C ALA A 33 9.43 11.95 -19.57
N SER A 34 9.45 10.97 -18.64
CA SER A 34 10.31 11.06 -17.46
C SER A 34 11.78 11.17 -17.88
N LYS A 35 12.53 12.02 -17.19
CA LYS A 35 13.96 12.23 -17.49
C LYS A 35 14.82 11.04 -17.07
N ASN A 36 14.46 10.37 -15.98
CA ASN A 36 15.22 9.29 -15.37
C ASN A 36 14.25 8.23 -14.84
N ASP A 37 14.52 6.96 -15.13
CA ASP A 37 13.89 5.83 -14.46
C ASP A 37 14.86 5.30 -13.39
N LEU A 38 14.61 5.67 -12.14
CA LEU A 38 15.48 5.32 -11.01
C LEU A 38 15.32 3.87 -10.57
N LEU A 39 14.13 3.28 -10.77
CA LEU A 39 13.79 1.97 -10.21
C LEU A 39 13.89 0.85 -11.25
N GLY A 40 13.71 1.15 -12.54
CA GLY A 40 13.72 0.12 -13.58
C GLY A 40 12.57 -0.88 -13.44
N ASN A 41 11.53 -0.53 -12.68
CA ASN A 41 10.40 -1.41 -12.37
C ASN A 41 9.40 -1.39 -13.53
N PRO A 42 8.68 -2.50 -13.78
CA PRO A 42 7.62 -2.51 -14.78
C PRO A 42 6.41 -1.65 -14.36
N ASP A 43 5.60 -1.23 -15.33
CA ASP A 43 4.38 -0.45 -15.08
C ASP A 43 3.36 -1.17 -14.18
N TYR A 44 3.38 -2.50 -14.18
CA TYR A 44 2.63 -3.32 -13.25
C TYR A 44 3.34 -4.65 -13.05
N GLU A 45 3.23 -5.16 -11.83
CA GLU A 45 3.73 -6.48 -11.47
C GLU A 45 2.65 -7.17 -10.63
N LEU A 46 2.03 -8.20 -11.19
CA LEU A 46 0.87 -8.88 -10.61
C LEU A 46 1.09 -10.39 -10.59
N TYR A 47 0.78 -11.00 -9.46
CA TYR A 47 0.93 -12.42 -9.18
C TYR A 47 -0.43 -13.05 -8.97
N PHE A 48 -0.68 -14.16 -9.68
CA PHE A 48 -1.82 -15.00 -9.34
C PHE A 48 -1.50 -15.74 -8.03
N ALA A 49 -2.17 -15.36 -6.95
CA ALA A 49 -1.99 -16.03 -5.67
C ALA A 49 -2.85 -17.30 -5.64
N ASP A 50 -2.21 -18.42 -5.96
CA ASP A 50 -2.81 -19.75 -5.87
C ASP A 50 -2.84 -20.26 -4.42
N ASN A 51 -1.82 -19.96 -3.63
CA ASN A 51 -1.71 -20.32 -2.22
C ASN A 51 -1.88 -19.08 -1.34
N ILE A 52 -2.90 -19.06 -0.47
CA ILE A 52 -3.25 -17.90 0.35
C ILE A 52 -3.41 -18.31 1.82
N PHE A 53 -2.72 -17.59 2.69
CA PHE A 53 -2.88 -17.68 4.14
C PHE A 53 -3.67 -16.46 4.62
N LEU A 54 -4.84 -16.70 5.21
CA LEU A 54 -5.69 -15.65 5.76
C LEU A 54 -5.73 -15.76 7.28
N TYR A 55 -5.71 -14.62 7.96
CA TYR A 55 -5.84 -14.57 9.41
C TYR A 55 -6.93 -13.59 9.81
N ASP A 56 -7.96 -14.11 10.46
CA ASP A 56 -9.00 -13.36 11.13
C ASP A 56 -8.51 -12.95 12.52
N HIS A 57 -8.09 -11.71 12.65
CA HIS A 57 -7.64 -11.17 13.93
C HIS A 57 -8.76 -10.98 14.95
N GLU A 58 -10.01 -10.78 14.50
CA GLU A 58 -11.17 -10.58 15.38
C GLU A 58 -11.57 -11.90 16.05
N HIS A 59 -11.58 -12.99 15.27
CA HIS A 59 -11.96 -14.32 15.77
C HIS A 59 -10.78 -15.21 16.13
N GLY A 60 -9.54 -14.77 15.89
CA GLY A 60 -8.31 -15.54 16.12
C GLY A 60 -8.22 -16.81 15.27
N LYS A 61 -8.66 -16.76 14.00
CA LYS A 61 -8.74 -17.93 13.11
C LYS A 61 -7.84 -17.79 11.89
N GLY A 62 -6.99 -18.79 11.64
CA GLY A 62 -6.20 -18.92 10.43
C GLY A 62 -6.89 -19.81 9.39
N TYR A 63 -6.71 -19.49 8.11
CA TYR A 63 -7.19 -20.28 6.98
C TYR A 63 -6.05 -20.46 5.98
N VAL A 64 -5.92 -21.68 5.45
CA VAL A 64 -5.03 -21.99 4.31
C VAL A 64 -5.93 -22.29 3.13
N ILE A 65 -5.70 -21.60 2.02
CA ILE A 65 -6.44 -21.77 0.78
C ILE A 65 -5.44 -22.14 -0.31
N VAL A 66 -5.67 -23.27 -0.96
CA VAL A 66 -4.92 -23.71 -2.14
C VAL A 66 -5.90 -23.74 -3.31
N ASN A 67 -5.65 -22.89 -4.30
CA ASN A 67 -6.42 -22.82 -5.53
C ASN A 67 -5.76 -23.70 -6.59
N CYS A 68 -6.52 -24.64 -7.14
CA CYS A 68 -6.12 -25.36 -8.34
C CYS A 68 -6.80 -24.77 -9.57
N ILE A 69 -6.01 -24.49 -10.61
CA ILE A 69 -6.55 -24.05 -11.91
C ILE A 69 -6.63 -25.26 -12.83
N VAL A 70 -7.85 -25.67 -13.17
CA VAL A 70 -8.08 -26.78 -14.10
C VAL A 70 -8.36 -26.22 -15.49
N THR A 71 -7.32 -26.08 -16.32
CA THR A 71 -7.43 -25.58 -17.70
C THR A 71 -7.46 -26.70 -18.76
N GLY A 72 -7.28 -27.96 -18.34
CA GLY A 72 -7.26 -29.17 -19.18
C GLY A 72 -6.55 -30.32 -18.46
N GLY A 73 -6.57 -31.54 -19.02
CA GLY A 73 -5.85 -32.70 -18.46
C GLY A 73 -6.60 -33.50 -17.38
N ASN A 74 -5.86 -34.34 -16.63
CA ASN A 74 -6.44 -35.19 -15.59
C ASN A 74 -6.77 -34.36 -14.34
N ARG A 75 -8.05 -34.04 -14.18
CA ARG A 75 -8.59 -33.28 -13.06
C ARG A 75 -8.21 -33.90 -11.70
N ASP A 76 -8.25 -35.21 -11.57
CA ASP A 76 -8.02 -35.88 -10.30
C ASP A 76 -6.55 -35.75 -9.86
N ALA A 77 -5.62 -35.75 -10.82
CA ALA A 77 -4.20 -35.51 -10.54
C ALA A 77 -3.95 -34.09 -10.03
N VAL A 78 -4.56 -33.08 -10.66
CA VAL A 78 -4.44 -31.66 -10.24
C VAL A 78 -5.03 -31.45 -8.84
N ILE A 79 -6.15 -32.12 -8.53
CA ILE A 79 -6.76 -32.05 -7.20
C ILE A 79 -5.85 -32.72 -6.15
N ALA A 80 -5.26 -33.87 -6.47
CA ALA A 80 -4.33 -34.55 -5.57
C ALA A 80 -3.09 -33.69 -5.25
N GLU A 81 -2.50 -33.04 -6.26
CA GLU A 81 -1.38 -32.11 -6.08
C GLU A 81 -1.75 -30.93 -5.17
N ALA A 82 -2.93 -30.35 -5.37
CA ALA A 82 -3.43 -29.27 -4.51
C ALA A 82 -3.67 -29.73 -3.06
N GLN A 83 -4.09 -30.98 -2.85
CA GLN A 83 -4.24 -31.56 -1.51
C GLN A 83 -2.88 -31.75 -0.83
N GLU A 84 -1.89 -32.28 -1.55
CA GLU A 84 -0.52 -32.41 -1.03
C GLU A 84 0.09 -31.05 -0.67
N CYS A 85 -0.12 -30.03 -1.51
CA CYS A 85 0.28 -28.66 -1.25
C CYS A 85 -0.40 -28.08 0.01
N PHE A 86 -1.70 -28.32 0.15
CA PHE A 86 -2.44 -27.92 1.35
C PHE A 86 -1.87 -28.58 2.61
N ASP A 87 -1.64 -29.89 2.59
CA ASP A 87 -1.10 -30.63 3.73
C ASP A 87 0.30 -30.16 4.08
N TYR A 88 1.14 -29.86 3.09
CA TYR A 88 2.48 -29.28 3.30
C TYR A 88 2.41 -27.96 4.07
N TYR A 89 1.63 -26.99 3.55
CA TYR A 89 1.53 -25.67 4.16
C TYR A 89 0.82 -25.68 5.51
N PHE A 90 -0.21 -26.51 5.66
CA PHE A 90 -0.93 -26.66 6.92
C PHE A 90 -0.03 -27.22 8.02
N ASN A 91 0.89 -28.13 7.68
CA ASN A 91 1.86 -28.67 8.63
C ASN A 91 3.05 -27.73 8.88
N ILE A 92 3.42 -26.89 7.91
CA ILE A 92 4.49 -25.90 8.07
C ILE A 92 4.17 -24.81 9.08
N ALA A 93 2.88 -24.51 9.30
CA ALA A 93 2.45 -23.56 10.32
C ALA A 93 2.87 -23.94 11.76
N ARG A 94 3.51 -25.10 11.96
CA ARG A 94 4.06 -25.58 13.23
C ARG A 94 5.54 -25.24 13.44
N PHE A 95 6.25 -24.74 12.43
CA PHE A 95 7.66 -24.35 12.56
C PHE A 95 7.82 -22.99 13.23
N ASP A 96 8.96 -22.80 13.88
CA ASP A 96 9.33 -21.52 14.47
C ASP A 96 9.46 -20.43 13.41
N ALA A 97 8.98 -19.23 13.73
CA ALA A 97 9.19 -18.08 12.86
C ALA A 97 10.70 -17.79 12.70
N PRO A 98 11.15 -17.43 11.49
CA PRO A 98 12.54 -17.06 11.28
C PRO A 98 12.91 -15.89 12.18
N LYS A 99 14.09 -15.98 12.81
CA LYS A 99 14.61 -14.91 13.66
C LYS A 99 15.04 -13.75 12.78
N GLY A 100 14.61 -12.56 13.17
CA GLY A 100 15.01 -11.35 12.48
C GLY A 100 16.51 -11.08 12.58
N ARG A 101 17.08 -10.46 11.55
CA ARG A 101 18.49 -10.10 11.49
C ARG A 101 18.62 -8.60 11.29
N ARG A 102 19.13 -7.92 12.30
CA ARG A 102 19.43 -6.49 12.25
C ARG A 102 20.90 -6.29 11.88
N TYR A 103 21.14 -5.34 10.99
CA TYR A 103 22.46 -4.81 10.68
C TYR A 103 22.89 -3.82 11.77
N GLU A 104 24.12 -3.97 12.26
CA GLU A 104 24.68 -3.17 13.37
C GLU A 104 25.79 -2.21 12.93
N GLY A 105 26.15 -2.21 11.64
CA GLY A 105 27.18 -1.31 11.12
C GLY A 105 26.68 0.11 10.86
N GLU A 106 27.63 1.01 10.59
CA GLU A 106 27.32 2.35 10.12
C GLU A 106 26.75 2.30 8.69
N LEU A 107 25.81 3.21 8.40
CA LEU A 107 25.22 3.38 7.09
C LEU A 107 25.63 4.73 6.51
N PRO A 108 25.89 4.81 5.19
CA PRO A 108 26.00 6.09 4.51
C PRO A 108 24.80 6.99 4.78
N ALA A 109 25.02 8.30 4.74
CA ALA A 109 23.94 9.27 4.88
C ALA A 109 22.92 9.14 3.74
N ALA A 110 21.67 9.47 4.07
CA ALA A 110 20.59 9.59 3.10
C ALA A 110 20.93 10.58 1.99
N SER A 111 20.58 10.23 0.75
CA SER A 111 20.58 11.16 -0.38
C SER A 111 19.15 11.56 -0.75
N THR A 112 19.04 12.61 -1.56
CA THR A 112 17.76 13.12 -2.08
C THR A 112 17.94 13.48 -3.55
N ASP A 113 16.91 13.27 -4.37
CA ASP A 113 16.90 13.67 -5.78
C ASP A 113 16.73 15.20 -5.95
N THR A 114 16.21 15.85 -4.92
CA THR A 114 15.86 17.28 -4.92
C THR A 114 16.34 17.92 -3.63
N SER A 115 17.15 18.98 -3.74
CA SER A 115 17.57 19.78 -2.59
C SER A 115 16.41 20.61 -2.02
N ARG A 116 16.63 21.22 -0.85
CA ARG A 116 15.61 22.09 -0.23
C ARG A 116 15.31 23.31 -1.11
N ASP A 117 16.35 24.00 -1.57
CA ASP A 117 16.20 25.23 -2.34
C ASP A 117 15.51 24.99 -3.69
N GLU A 118 15.83 23.86 -4.33
CA GLU A 118 15.14 23.41 -5.55
C GLU A 118 13.66 23.11 -5.28
N TYR A 119 13.35 22.40 -4.19
CA TYR A 119 11.96 22.09 -3.85
C TYR A 119 11.16 23.35 -3.50
N GLU A 120 11.74 24.29 -2.76
CA GLU A 120 11.11 25.58 -2.47
C GLU A 120 10.85 26.39 -3.74
N LYS A 121 11.77 26.36 -4.71
CA LYS A 121 11.55 26.95 -6.03
C LYS A 121 10.41 26.28 -6.79
N MET A 122 10.34 24.95 -6.83
CA MET A 122 9.23 24.21 -7.45
C MET A 122 7.88 24.61 -6.85
N VAL A 123 7.81 24.83 -5.52
CA VAL A 123 6.59 25.31 -4.85
C VAL A 123 6.22 26.73 -5.27
N VAL A 124 7.19 27.63 -5.43
CA VAL A 124 6.94 28.99 -5.92
C VAL A 124 6.43 28.96 -7.35
N ASP A 125 7.05 28.17 -8.22
CA ASP A 125 6.65 28.01 -9.63
C ASP A 125 5.23 27.43 -9.72
N ALA A 126 4.91 26.39 -8.94
CA ALA A 126 3.56 25.81 -8.86
C ALA A 126 2.51 26.83 -8.40
N LYS A 127 2.84 27.69 -7.43
CA LYS A 127 1.93 28.76 -6.99
C LYS A 127 1.66 29.78 -8.09
N GLN A 128 2.66 30.07 -8.92
CA GLN A 128 2.48 30.98 -10.06
C GLN A 128 1.49 30.37 -11.06
N HIS A 129 1.63 29.08 -11.40
CA HIS A 129 0.65 28.37 -12.24
C HIS A 129 -0.78 28.37 -11.67
N ILE A 130 -0.93 28.33 -10.33
CA ILE A 130 -2.24 28.48 -9.69
C ILE A 130 -2.80 29.90 -9.88
N ILE A 131 -1.97 30.93 -9.74
CA ILE A 131 -2.37 32.34 -9.94
C ILE A 131 -2.76 32.59 -11.40
N ASP A 132 -1.99 32.02 -12.33
CA ASP A 132 -2.21 32.17 -13.78
C ASP A 132 -3.44 31.39 -14.26
N GLY A 133 -3.96 30.48 -13.43
CA GLY A 133 -5.18 29.71 -13.69
C GLY A 133 -4.96 28.40 -14.46
N ASP A 134 -3.71 27.92 -14.54
CA ASP A 134 -3.37 26.67 -15.23
C ASP A 134 -3.85 25.43 -14.45
N ILE A 135 -3.76 25.49 -13.12
CA ILE A 135 -4.10 24.41 -12.20
C ILE A 135 -4.74 24.96 -10.93
N PHE A 136 -5.58 24.17 -10.26
CA PHE A 136 -6.06 24.52 -8.92
C PHE A 136 -5.10 24.05 -7.82
N GLN A 137 -4.45 22.90 -8.05
CA GLN A 137 -3.51 22.26 -7.13
C GLN A 137 -2.58 21.33 -7.90
N VAL A 138 -1.36 21.15 -7.38
CA VAL A 138 -0.42 20.11 -7.79
C VAL A 138 0.25 19.50 -6.56
N VAL A 139 0.48 18.19 -6.59
CA VAL A 139 1.19 17.46 -5.53
C VAL A 139 2.62 17.24 -6.00
N LEU A 140 3.54 18.05 -5.48
CA LEU A 140 4.98 17.88 -5.71
C LEU A 140 5.54 16.81 -4.76
N SER A 141 6.49 16.01 -5.24
CA SER A 141 7.17 14.99 -4.45
C SER A 141 8.69 15.09 -4.63
N ARG A 142 9.42 14.43 -3.74
CA ARG A 142 10.87 14.22 -3.83
C ARG A 142 11.22 12.86 -3.24
N THR A 143 12.29 12.26 -3.73
CA THR A 143 12.73 10.93 -3.31
C THR A 143 13.90 11.05 -2.34
N LYS A 144 13.80 10.35 -1.21
CA LYS A 144 14.95 10.07 -0.33
C LYS A 144 15.42 8.65 -0.54
N THR A 145 16.73 8.47 -0.65
CA THR A 145 17.35 7.16 -0.86
C THR A 145 18.34 6.88 0.26
N GLU A 146 18.18 5.73 0.90
CA GLU A 146 19.01 5.28 2.02
C GLU A 146 19.38 3.81 1.84
N PRO A 147 20.63 3.41 2.13
CA PRO A 147 21.00 2.00 2.17
C PRO A 147 20.19 1.25 3.23
N CYS A 148 19.59 0.12 2.84
CA CYS A 148 18.79 -0.71 3.73
C CYS A 148 19.29 -2.17 3.72
N PRO A 149 20.36 -2.50 4.46
CA PRO A 149 20.91 -3.86 4.53
C PRO A 149 20.16 -4.78 5.50
N ASP A 150 19.18 -4.25 6.23
CA ASP A 150 18.31 -5.04 7.09
C ASP A 150 17.43 -5.99 6.27
N GLU A 151 17.05 -7.12 6.88
CA GLU A 151 16.06 -8.01 6.28
C GLU A 151 14.74 -7.23 6.02
N PRO A 152 14.26 -7.13 4.77
CA PRO A 152 13.13 -6.26 4.43
C PRO A 152 11.85 -6.56 5.22
N LEU A 153 11.61 -7.85 5.54
CA LEU A 153 10.47 -8.23 6.37
C LEU A 153 10.56 -7.64 7.79
N ASP A 154 11.76 -7.51 8.36
CA ASP A 154 11.94 -6.90 9.67
C ASP A 154 11.77 -5.37 9.63
N VAL A 155 12.17 -4.73 8.53
CA VAL A 155 11.84 -3.32 8.25
C VAL A 155 10.32 -3.13 8.26
N TYR A 156 9.59 -3.96 7.53
CA TYR A 156 8.14 -3.93 7.49
C TYR A 156 7.49 -4.16 8.87
N LYS A 157 7.99 -5.12 9.67
CA LYS A 157 7.50 -5.35 11.04
C LYS A 157 7.64 -4.09 11.91
N ARG A 158 8.78 -3.40 11.83
CA ARG A 158 9.00 -2.14 12.57
C ARG A 158 8.10 -1.03 12.06
N LEU A 159 7.93 -0.89 10.74
CA LEU A 159 7.00 0.07 10.15
C LEU A 159 5.57 -0.14 10.65
N ARG A 160 5.11 -1.40 10.75
CA ARG A 160 3.78 -1.76 11.25
C ARG A 160 3.54 -1.33 12.69
N VAL A 161 4.57 -1.35 13.53
CA VAL A 161 4.50 -0.88 14.91
C VAL A 161 4.55 0.64 14.98
N LEU A 162 5.42 1.27 14.19
CA LEU A 162 5.64 2.72 14.19
C LEU A 162 4.47 3.50 13.61
N ASN A 163 3.91 3.04 12.49
CA ASN A 163 2.84 3.72 11.77
C ASN A 163 1.81 2.70 11.28
N PRO A 164 0.95 2.15 12.14
CA PRO A 164 -0.11 1.25 11.72
C PRO A 164 -1.14 2.00 10.86
N SER A 165 -1.46 1.44 9.69
CA SER A 165 -2.44 2.00 8.76
C SER A 165 -3.47 0.95 8.31
N PRO A 166 -4.61 1.36 7.74
CA PRO A 166 -5.59 0.43 7.19
C PRO A 166 -5.06 -0.41 6.02
N TYR A 167 -4.02 0.05 5.31
CA TYR A 167 -3.46 -0.61 4.13
C TYR A 167 -1.95 -0.81 4.28
N MET A 168 -1.59 -1.80 5.09
CA MET A 168 -0.23 -2.31 5.20
C MET A 168 0.04 -3.34 4.11
N PHE A 169 1.20 -3.27 3.45
CA PHE A 169 1.60 -4.24 2.43
C PHE A 169 3.09 -4.53 2.47
N TYR A 170 3.43 -5.76 2.07
CA TYR A 170 4.78 -6.24 1.81
C TYR A 170 4.71 -7.16 0.59
N LEU A 171 5.38 -6.77 -0.48
CA LEU A 171 5.48 -7.50 -1.73
C LEU A 171 6.97 -7.76 -1.97
N ASN A 172 7.37 -9.03 -1.90
CA ASN A 172 8.72 -9.45 -2.23
C ASN A 172 8.70 -10.11 -3.61
N THR A 173 9.12 -9.36 -4.62
CA THR A 173 9.12 -9.81 -6.02
C THR A 173 10.56 -10.01 -6.51
N PRO A 174 10.78 -10.72 -7.63
CA PRO A 174 12.11 -10.85 -8.21
C PRO A 174 12.73 -9.51 -8.63
N ASN A 175 11.90 -8.49 -8.90
CA ASN A 175 12.35 -7.17 -9.33
C ASN A 175 12.59 -6.24 -8.14
N THR A 176 11.67 -6.22 -7.16
CA THR A 176 11.73 -5.27 -6.06
C THR A 176 11.07 -5.79 -4.79
N VAL A 177 11.50 -5.24 -3.64
CA VAL A 177 10.76 -5.40 -2.39
C VAL A 177 10.01 -4.11 -2.10
N LEU A 178 8.69 -4.15 -2.32
CA LEU A 178 7.79 -3.04 -2.08
C LEU A 178 7.05 -3.24 -0.76
N LEU A 179 7.32 -2.36 0.21
CA LEU A 179 6.67 -2.38 1.52
C LEU A 179 6.16 -1.00 1.90
N GLY A 180 5.06 -0.95 2.64
CA GLY A 180 4.47 0.33 3.00
C GLY A 180 3.32 0.25 3.99
N SER A 181 2.90 1.44 4.41
CA SER A 181 1.81 1.69 5.33
C SER A 181 0.96 2.83 4.78
N SER A 182 0.04 2.52 3.87
CA SER A 182 -0.79 3.53 3.20
C SER A 182 -2.00 3.92 4.06
N PRO A 183 -2.20 5.21 4.35
CA PRO A 183 -3.40 5.68 5.05
C PRO A 183 -4.62 5.76 4.14
N GLU A 184 -4.43 5.81 2.82
CA GLU A 184 -5.47 6.19 1.87
C GLU A 184 -5.85 5.04 0.92
N LEU A 185 -7.15 4.96 0.63
CA LEU A 185 -7.70 4.02 -0.34
C LEU A 185 -7.71 4.66 -1.73
N ASN A 186 -6.98 4.09 -2.68
CA ASN A 186 -7.08 4.49 -4.08
C ASN A 186 -8.45 4.14 -4.67
N LEU A 187 -8.75 2.85 -4.85
CA LEU A 187 -10.01 2.38 -5.42
C LEU A 187 -10.44 1.05 -4.78
N ARG A 188 -11.74 0.88 -4.60
CA ARG A 188 -12.33 -0.38 -4.15
C ARG A 188 -13.59 -0.71 -4.91
N VAL A 189 -13.61 -1.88 -5.50
CA VAL A 189 -14.80 -2.45 -6.16
C VAL A 189 -15.30 -3.63 -5.34
N ARG A 190 -16.59 -3.64 -5.02
CA ARG A 190 -17.23 -4.66 -4.17
C ARG A 190 -18.60 -5.05 -4.72
N GLY A 191 -18.99 -6.30 -4.53
CA GLY A 191 -20.28 -6.83 -4.98
C GLY A 191 -20.16 -7.65 -6.25
N THR A 192 -21.06 -8.63 -6.43
CA THR A 192 -21.06 -9.56 -7.57
C THR A 192 -22.11 -9.15 -8.58
N GLU A 193 -23.36 -9.00 -8.13
CA GLU A 193 -24.49 -8.59 -8.97
C GLU A 193 -24.62 -7.06 -9.00
N GLN A 194 -24.69 -6.42 -7.83
CA GLN A 194 -24.62 -4.97 -7.70
C GLN A 194 -23.22 -4.55 -7.29
N ARG A 195 -22.48 -3.97 -8.24
CA ARG A 195 -21.12 -3.47 -7.99
C ARG A 195 -21.18 -2.08 -7.36
N LYS A 196 -20.48 -1.91 -6.24
CA LYS A 196 -20.20 -0.63 -5.60
C LYS A 196 -18.73 -0.29 -5.83
N VAL A 197 -18.49 0.91 -6.33
CA VAL A 197 -17.16 1.52 -6.46
C VAL A 197 -17.02 2.55 -5.35
N GLU A 198 -15.87 2.58 -4.68
CA GLU A 198 -15.56 3.48 -3.58
C GLU A 198 -14.14 4.03 -3.75
N ILE A 199 -14.02 5.34 -3.64
CA ILE A 199 -12.78 6.08 -3.40
C ILE A 199 -12.93 6.82 -2.07
N ARG A 200 -11.82 7.13 -1.39
CA ARG A 200 -11.85 7.88 -0.12
C ARG A 200 -10.74 8.94 -0.12
N PRO A 201 -10.93 10.05 -0.84
CA PRO A 201 -9.95 11.12 -0.89
C PRO A 201 -9.66 11.64 0.52
N ILE A 202 -8.38 11.78 0.86
CA ILE A 202 -7.92 12.39 2.09
C ILE A 202 -7.24 13.70 1.73
N ALA A 203 -7.75 14.80 2.29
CA ALA A 203 -7.16 16.12 2.13
C ALA A 203 -7.21 16.87 3.44
N GLY A 204 -6.15 17.62 3.72
CA GLY A 204 -5.93 18.28 5.00
C GLY A 204 -5.30 17.40 6.05
N THR A 205 -4.29 17.95 6.72
CA THR A 205 -3.50 17.24 7.72
C THR A 205 -3.19 18.15 8.90
N LYS A 206 -3.41 17.65 10.11
CA LYS A 206 -2.90 18.24 11.35
C LYS A 206 -2.04 17.20 12.09
N PRO A 207 -0.98 17.64 12.79
CA PRO A 207 -0.32 16.74 13.73
C PRO A 207 -1.29 16.35 14.85
N ARG A 208 -1.01 15.22 15.52
CA ARG A 208 -1.73 14.88 16.75
C ARG A 208 -1.42 15.89 17.85
N GLY A 209 -2.41 16.25 18.67
CA GLY A 209 -2.22 17.09 19.84
C GLY A 209 -1.36 16.38 20.89
N ARG A 210 -0.17 16.90 21.19
CA ARG A 210 0.81 16.24 22.05
C ARG A 210 1.37 17.18 23.11
N ILE A 211 1.60 16.62 24.30
CA ILE A 211 2.42 17.20 25.37
C ILE A 211 3.52 16.18 25.69
N GLY A 212 4.75 16.46 25.26
CA GLY A 212 5.81 15.46 25.22
C GLY A 212 5.43 14.28 24.32
N ASP A 213 5.64 13.05 24.80
CA ASP A 213 5.38 11.83 24.03
C ASP A 213 3.94 11.31 24.12
N LYS A 214 3.07 11.98 24.90
CA LYS A 214 1.68 11.57 25.09
C LYS A 214 0.73 12.45 24.27
N ILE A 215 -0.32 11.83 23.77
CA ILE A 215 -1.43 12.54 23.13
C ILE A 215 -2.22 13.25 24.23
N ASP A 216 -2.42 14.55 24.05
CA ASP A 216 -3.30 15.37 24.87
C ASP A 216 -4.64 15.54 24.15
N ALA A 217 -5.72 15.09 24.78
CA ALA A 217 -7.03 15.02 24.14
C ALA A 217 -7.64 16.40 23.86
N ASP A 218 -7.37 17.40 24.70
CA ASP A 218 -7.90 18.76 24.50
C ASP A 218 -7.22 19.44 23.32
N ILE A 219 -5.88 19.35 23.22
CA ILE A 219 -5.13 19.88 22.07
C ILE A 219 -5.54 19.14 20.78
N ASP A 220 -5.66 17.81 20.84
CA ASP A 220 -6.02 17.01 19.67
C ASP A 220 -7.42 17.37 19.14
N PHE A 221 -8.39 17.55 20.05
CA PHE A 221 -9.73 17.99 19.69
C PHE A 221 -9.74 19.41 19.09
N ARG A 222 -8.92 20.32 19.62
CA ARG A 222 -8.78 21.67 19.06
C ARG A 222 -8.20 21.65 17.65
N TYR A 223 -7.18 20.83 17.40
CA TYR A 223 -6.62 20.67 16.05
C TYR A 223 -7.62 20.06 15.07
N GLU A 224 -8.43 19.09 15.51
CA GLU A 224 -9.53 18.55 14.71
C GLU A 224 -10.55 19.64 14.36
N ALA A 225 -10.99 20.41 15.36
CA ALA A 225 -11.94 21.50 15.17
C ALA A 225 -11.39 22.57 14.23
N GLU A 226 -10.11 22.93 14.37
CA GLU A 226 -9.42 23.88 13.50
C GLU A 226 -9.39 23.38 12.04
N LEU A 227 -9.01 22.11 11.82
CA LEU A 227 -8.97 21.52 10.48
C LEU A 227 -10.36 21.52 9.82
N LYS A 228 -11.42 21.28 10.59
CA LYS A 228 -12.81 21.26 10.10
C LYS A 228 -13.34 22.62 9.66
N ILE A 229 -12.73 23.73 10.12
CA ILE A 229 -13.17 25.09 9.80
C ILE A 229 -12.14 25.87 8.97
N ASP A 230 -10.96 25.29 8.74
CA ASP A 230 -9.94 25.89 7.90
C ASP A 230 -10.44 25.98 6.46
N ARG A 231 -10.63 27.22 5.98
CA ARG A 231 -11.19 27.49 4.65
C ARG A 231 -10.30 26.97 3.53
N LYS A 232 -8.98 26.96 3.73
CA LYS A 232 -8.03 26.44 2.73
C LYS A 232 -8.19 24.93 2.61
N GLU A 233 -8.12 24.24 3.74
CA GLU A 233 -8.18 22.77 3.78
C GLU A 233 -9.55 22.25 3.34
N LEU A 234 -10.63 22.95 3.70
CA LEU A 234 -11.98 22.66 3.20
C LEU A 234 -12.10 22.85 1.68
N ALA A 235 -11.54 23.93 1.13
CA ALA A 235 -11.58 24.17 -0.31
C ALA A 235 -10.80 23.10 -1.09
N GLU A 236 -9.62 22.72 -0.59
CA GLU A 236 -8.82 21.62 -1.14
C GLU A 236 -9.57 20.29 -1.07
N HIS A 237 -10.18 19.96 0.07
CA HIS A 237 -10.96 18.73 0.21
C HIS A 237 -12.18 18.69 -0.71
N MET A 238 -12.94 19.79 -0.79
CA MET A 238 -14.12 19.88 -1.68
C MET A 238 -13.74 19.80 -3.17
N MET A 239 -12.54 20.21 -3.55
CA MET A 239 -12.07 20.08 -4.93
C MET A 239 -11.76 18.63 -5.31
N LEU A 240 -11.39 17.78 -4.33
CA LEU A 240 -11.05 16.37 -4.54
C LEU A 240 -12.27 15.41 -4.49
N VAL A 241 -13.44 15.90 -4.06
CA VAL A 241 -14.69 15.13 -3.88
C VAL A 241 -15.72 15.52 -4.93
#